data_AF-A0A2T2N4X7-F1
#
_entry.id   AF-A0A2T2N4X7-F1
#
_cell.length_a   1.000
_cell.length_b   1.000
_cell.length_c   1.000
_cell.angle_alpha   90.00
_cell.angle_beta   90.00
_cell.angle_gamma   90.00
#
_symmetry.space_group_name_H-M   'P 1'
#
loop_
_entity.id
_entity.type
_entity.pdbx_description
1 polymer ?
#
loop_
_entity_poly.entity_id
_entity_poly.type
_entity_poly.pdbx_seq_one_letter_code
_entity_poly.pdbx_strand_id
1 'polypeptide(L)'
;MSCFDDEELSKIKARCFRGFARVQIGALNFDHPLVKRKHRPISLKNTQRLLGIYRRIGCLRLQEENFINAVVDDASLDEALALAGTSRDGILRLDKGKELPLLDVVVDCLSGLHRLEAARSFLDHNDQWWTVRLFTNDTPESLLSRIVESFTNEQRPADGEIFRKIRLYRRQGDMLSENQWWAYLDNSKPKDLRQLLKNYALTSAFDSLLDMSGLWAKFQLGALHRLLALKCDEEMIRYLAHVKRTWDSILKCGQIILPYSVVDSVTVAKLETLCPRYSASDKDHVSSMMKDHVIFPSVIDETVRKVLLENIVNLPSLIPSLWTFFETLKYLEPICDALKQLIGNKMKGTIRKSLLGSFFPPEKISVQKSESLNVELKGQLDKIVEIAYIQLWAFCCRHFDGLTKFTPRKENGRDKPAVKGPNPVLWQQLARFVLDLGFRIPTAEKLATQDSRSKLAFDYLRKANPTSSSFSSVQIQAVVLASSQTAIRNEDIPEDDSIHLGSERRCGRPFEADLDDDKRFLFAPNIYRRQEVDIVNLQFVRRDLFSCIFGPLCFEVRAKHKTHKLLLIP
;
A
#
# COMPACT_ATOMS: atom_id res chain seq x y z
N MET A 1 5.01 36.55 13.83
CA MET A 1 4.81 35.32 14.62
C MET A 1 6.09 35.06 15.37
N SER A 2 6.11 35.24 16.70
CA SER A 2 7.31 35.00 17.50
C SER A 2 7.62 33.49 17.48
N CYS A 3 8.76 33.14 16.87
CA CYS A 3 9.27 31.78 16.87
C CYS A 3 9.99 31.57 18.19
N PHE A 4 9.28 31.10 19.22
CA PHE A 4 9.91 30.63 20.43
C PHE A 4 10.77 29.41 20.10
N ASP A 5 12.00 29.39 20.59
CA ASP A 5 12.89 28.23 20.56
C ASP A 5 12.33 27.09 21.45
N ASP A 6 12.70 25.84 21.18
CA ASP A 6 12.17 24.67 21.88
C ASP A 6 12.49 24.71 23.39
N GLU A 7 13.67 25.24 23.76
CA GLU A 7 14.04 25.45 25.16
C GLU A 7 13.18 26.53 25.84
N GLU A 8 12.89 27.64 25.14
CA GLU A 8 12.03 28.70 25.67
C GLU A 8 10.60 28.20 25.89
N LEU A 9 10.06 27.44 24.95
CA LEU A 9 8.73 26.83 25.08
C LEU A 9 8.65 25.87 26.24
N SER A 10 9.69 25.05 26.45
CA SER A 10 9.78 24.15 27.60
C SER A 10 9.75 24.94 28.91
N LYS A 11 10.53 26.01 29.02
CA LYS A 11 10.57 26.90 30.20
C LYS A 11 9.22 27.59 30.46
N ILE A 12 8.59 28.13 29.41
CA ILE A 12 7.27 28.79 29.52
C ILE A 12 6.22 27.77 29.97
N LYS A 13 6.20 26.57 29.37
CA LYS A 13 5.26 25.51 29.74
C LYS A 13 5.44 25.05 31.18
N ALA A 14 6.68 24.89 31.65
CA ALA A 14 6.97 24.53 33.03
C ALA A 14 6.48 25.61 34.01
N ARG A 15 6.65 26.89 33.68
CA ARG A 15 6.19 28.03 34.51
C ARG A 15 4.66 28.12 34.61
N CYS A 16 3.96 27.81 33.52
CA CYS A 16 2.50 27.90 33.44
C CYS A 16 1.78 26.67 34.00
N PHE A 17 2.49 25.54 34.16
CA PHE A 17 1.94 24.30 34.67
C PHE A 17 1.60 24.40 36.17
N ARG A 18 0.48 23.80 36.58
CA ARG A 18 -0.04 23.85 37.97
C ARG A 18 -0.25 22.47 38.61
N GLY A 19 0.00 21.38 37.88
CA GLY A 19 -0.12 20.02 38.40
C GLY A 19 -1.25 19.22 37.77
N PHE A 20 -1.50 18.04 38.34
CA PHE A 20 -2.55 17.11 37.91
C PHE A 20 -3.62 16.97 38.99
N ALA A 21 -4.89 16.97 38.59
CA ALA A 21 -6.02 16.80 39.51
C ALA A 21 -7.09 15.90 38.89
N ARG A 22 -7.93 15.31 39.75
CA ARG A 22 -9.23 14.77 39.33
C ARG A 22 -10.25 15.89 39.45
N VAL A 23 -11.07 16.07 38.42
CA VAL A 23 -12.13 17.07 38.42
C VAL A 23 -13.42 16.40 37.94
N GLN A 24 -14.54 16.76 38.55
CA GLN A 24 -15.85 16.27 38.12
C GLN A 24 -16.14 16.71 36.69
N ILE A 25 -16.65 15.81 35.85
CA ILE A 25 -16.96 16.08 34.44
C ILE A 25 -17.98 17.23 34.31
N GLY A 26 -18.83 17.43 35.32
CA GLY A 26 -19.74 18.59 35.40
C GLY A 26 -19.05 19.95 35.51
N ALA A 27 -17.83 20.00 36.05
CA ALA A 27 -17.03 21.22 36.24
C ALA A 27 -16.01 21.47 35.10
N LEU A 28 -16.05 20.64 34.04
CA LEU A 28 -15.18 20.72 32.86
C LEU A 28 -15.89 21.49 31.74
N ASN A 29 -15.58 22.77 31.60
CA ASN A 29 -16.19 23.65 30.60
C ASN A 29 -15.35 23.71 29.32
N PHE A 30 -15.98 24.02 28.18
CA PHE A 30 -15.29 24.22 26.89
C PHE A 30 -15.49 25.64 26.37
N ASP A 31 -15.67 26.59 27.29
CA ASP A 31 -16.09 27.94 26.97
C ASP A 31 -14.95 28.89 26.56
N HIS A 32 -13.71 28.43 26.70
CA HIS A 32 -12.51 29.20 26.39
C HIS A 32 -12.54 29.76 24.95
N PRO A 33 -12.26 31.06 24.73
CA PRO A 33 -12.37 31.71 23.42
C PRO A 33 -11.58 31.01 22.30
N LEU A 34 -10.40 30.46 22.60
CA LEU A 34 -9.60 29.69 21.63
C LEU A 34 -10.27 28.40 21.18
N VAL A 35 -10.97 27.72 22.10
CA VAL A 35 -11.67 26.47 21.82
C VAL A 35 -12.90 26.79 20.99
N LYS A 36 -13.68 27.83 21.33
CA LYS A 36 -14.81 28.27 20.49
C LYS A 36 -14.42 28.66 19.06
N ARG A 37 -13.22 29.23 18.86
CA ARG A 37 -12.73 29.63 17.54
C ARG A 37 -12.13 28.49 16.70
N LYS A 38 -11.51 27.49 17.33
CA LYS A 38 -10.74 26.44 16.63
C LYS A 38 -11.30 25.01 16.76
N HIS A 39 -12.22 24.76 17.69
CA HIS A 39 -12.74 23.42 17.96
C HIS A 39 -13.83 23.02 16.96
N ARG A 40 -13.84 21.75 16.55
CA ARG A 40 -14.88 21.18 15.68
C ARG A 40 -16.18 20.98 16.48
N PRO A 41 -17.37 21.08 15.88
CA PRO A 41 -18.61 20.76 16.59
C PRO A 41 -18.58 19.32 17.11
N ILE A 42 -19.39 19.03 18.13
CA ILE A 42 -19.56 17.66 18.64
C ILE A 42 -19.93 16.75 17.47
N SER A 43 -19.15 15.69 17.27
CA SER A 43 -19.33 14.74 16.18
C SER A 43 -19.89 13.47 16.76
N LEU A 44 -21.18 13.21 16.51
CA LEU A 44 -21.87 11.99 16.93
C LEU A 44 -21.09 10.72 16.54
N LYS A 45 -20.51 10.71 15.33
CA LYS A 45 -19.68 9.60 14.84
C LYS A 45 -18.41 9.39 15.69
N ASN A 46 -17.73 10.46 16.09
CA ASN A 46 -16.52 10.35 16.92
C ASN A 46 -16.87 9.95 18.36
N THR A 47 -17.94 10.52 18.92
CA THR A 47 -18.45 10.15 20.25
C THR A 47 -18.87 8.68 20.31
N GLN A 48 -19.61 8.17 19.31
CA GLN A 48 -19.97 6.75 19.22
C GLN A 48 -18.75 5.83 19.09
N ARG A 49 -17.73 6.26 18.34
CA ARG A 49 -16.46 5.53 18.24
C ARG A 49 -15.77 5.42 19.59
N LEU A 50 -15.62 6.53 20.31
CA LEU A 50 -15.00 6.58 21.64
C LEU A 50 -15.78 5.75 22.66
N LEU A 51 -17.11 5.81 22.61
CA LEU A 51 -17.98 5.00 23.45
C LEU A 51 -17.81 3.49 23.16
N GLY A 52 -17.61 3.12 21.89
CA GLY A 52 -17.24 1.75 21.50
C GLY A 52 -15.88 1.31 22.04
N ILE A 53 -14.91 2.23 22.17
CA ILE A 53 -13.61 1.98 22.82
C ILE A 53 -13.81 1.79 24.32
N TYR A 54 -14.55 2.68 24.99
CA TYR A 54 -14.81 2.61 26.43
C TYR A 54 -15.50 1.31 26.84
N ARG A 55 -16.47 0.82 26.06
CA ARG A 55 -17.10 -0.48 26.30
C ARG A 55 -16.16 -1.68 26.20
N ARG A 56 -15.03 -1.56 25.49
CA ARG A 56 -14.08 -2.66 25.27
C ARG A 56 -12.90 -2.64 26.24
N ILE A 57 -12.34 -1.46 26.50
CA ILE A 57 -11.08 -1.32 27.26
C ILE A 57 -11.21 -0.35 28.45
N GLY A 58 -12.39 0.23 28.70
CA GLY A 58 -12.62 1.25 29.70
C GLY A 58 -12.15 2.65 29.26
N CYS A 59 -12.36 3.64 30.13
CA CYS A 59 -11.96 5.03 29.87
C CYS A 59 -10.46 5.29 30.10
N LEU A 60 -9.78 4.42 30.87
CA LEU A 60 -8.34 4.52 31.19
C LEU A 60 -7.92 5.94 31.65
N ARG A 61 -8.73 6.55 32.53
CA ARG A 61 -8.63 7.96 32.97
C ARG A 61 -7.33 8.34 33.69
N LEU A 62 -6.58 7.35 34.15
CA LEU A 62 -5.29 7.52 34.82
C LEU A 62 -4.09 7.42 33.87
N GLN A 63 -4.32 7.10 32.59
CA GLN A 63 -3.29 7.05 31.55
C GLN A 63 -3.10 8.43 30.94
N GLU A 64 -1.85 8.85 30.74
CA GLU A 64 -1.50 10.21 30.32
C GLU A 64 -2.11 10.62 28.99
N GLU A 65 -2.24 9.66 28.08
CA GLU A 65 -2.80 9.86 26.75
C GLU A 65 -4.27 10.30 26.82
N ASN A 66 -4.94 9.97 27.93
CA ASN A 66 -6.33 10.31 28.20
C ASN A 66 -6.50 11.59 29.01
N PHE A 67 -5.43 12.20 29.53
CA PHE A 67 -5.54 13.42 30.31
C PHE A 67 -6.05 14.58 29.46
N ILE A 68 -6.85 15.44 30.08
CA ILE A 68 -7.36 16.65 29.44
C ILE A 68 -6.54 17.84 29.90
N ASN A 69 -6.15 18.71 28.98
CA ASN A 69 -5.51 19.97 29.38
C ASN A 69 -6.60 21.00 29.64
N ALA A 70 -6.51 21.71 30.75
CA ALA A 70 -7.42 22.78 31.09
C ALA A 70 -6.68 23.96 31.70
N VAL A 71 -7.31 25.12 31.64
CA VAL A 71 -6.86 26.35 32.26
C VAL A 71 -7.70 26.60 33.51
N VAL A 72 -7.06 27.07 34.57
CA VAL A 72 -7.70 27.36 35.85
C VAL A 72 -7.20 28.68 36.41
N ASP A 73 -8.10 29.38 37.10
CA ASP A 73 -7.73 30.57 37.87
C ASP A 73 -6.91 30.18 39.11
N ASP A 74 -5.82 30.91 39.34
CA ASP A 74 -4.87 30.59 40.40
C ASP A 74 -5.50 30.75 41.80
N ALA A 75 -6.45 31.68 42.00
CA ALA A 75 -7.12 31.87 43.29
C ALA A 75 -8.17 30.76 43.55
N SER A 76 -8.95 30.40 42.53
CA SER A 76 -9.90 29.27 42.63
C SER A 76 -9.18 27.93 42.85
N LEU A 77 -8.00 27.76 42.25
CA LEU A 77 -7.19 26.57 42.48
C LEU A 77 -6.69 26.49 43.93
N ASP A 78 -6.25 27.61 44.51
CA ASP A 78 -5.77 27.65 45.90
C ASP A 78 -6.87 27.32 46.91
N GLU A 79 -8.08 27.84 46.69
CA GLU A 79 -9.24 27.53 47.52
C GLU A 79 -9.58 26.04 47.46
N ALA A 80 -9.64 25.47 46.25
CA ALA A 80 -9.92 24.04 46.06
C ALA A 80 -8.82 23.14 46.66
N LEU A 81 -7.55 23.56 46.55
CA LEU A 81 -6.42 22.85 47.16
C LEU A 81 -6.48 22.90 48.68
N ALA A 82 -6.82 24.04 49.27
CA ALA A 82 -6.99 24.20 50.72
C ALA A 82 -8.10 23.27 51.25
N LEU A 83 -9.24 23.20 50.54
CA LEU A 83 -10.34 22.28 50.88
C LEU A 83 -9.93 20.81 50.74
N ALA A 84 -9.08 20.49 49.75
CA ALA A 84 -8.53 19.15 49.55
C ALA A 84 -7.33 18.82 50.46
N GLY A 85 -6.95 19.72 51.38
CA GLY A 85 -5.82 19.52 52.31
C GLY A 85 -4.46 19.42 51.62
N THR A 86 -4.29 20.01 50.44
CA THR A 86 -3.06 19.95 49.63
C THR A 86 -2.53 21.36 49.35
N SER A 87 -1.23 21.52 49.13
CA SER A 87 -0.61 22.80 48.75
C SER A 87 -0.23 22.82 47.25
N ARG A 88 0.03 24.01 46.68
CA ARG A 88 0.53 24.15 45.28
C ARG A 88 1.78 23.31 45.02
N ASP A 89 2.72 23.31 45.96
CA ASP A 89 3.92 22.48 45.89
C ASP A 89 3.59 20.98 46.00
N GLY A 90 2.58 20.64 46.79
CA GLY A 90 2.09 19.27 46.94
C GLY A 90 1.58 18.70 45.63
N ILE A 91 0.67 19.40 44.94
CA ILE A 91 0.07 18.94 43.68
C ILE A 91 1.08 18.85 42.52
N LEU A 92 2.10 19.70 42.50
CA LEU A 92 3.19 19.65 41.51
C LEU A 92 4.12 18.46 41.71
N ARG A 93 4.26 17.97 42.95
CA ARG A 93 5.10 16.81 43.32
C ARG A 93 4.39 15.47 43.20
N LEU A 94 3.09 15.45 42.92
CA LEU A 94 2.33 14.21 42.74
C LEU A 94 2.75 13.50 41.44
N ASP A 95 3.18 12.24 41.57
CA ASP A 95 3.42 11.39 40.41
C ASP A 95 2.09 10.97 39.74
N LYS A 96 2.16 10.78 38.43
CA LYS A 96 1.05 10.31 37.62
C LYS A 96 0.68 8.89 38.06
N GLY A 97 -0.57 8.69 38.49
CA GLY A 97 -1.06 7.39 38.98
C GLY A 97 -1.05 7.20 40.50
N LYS A 98 -0.46 8.12 41.28
CA LYS A 98 -0.72 8.22 42.75
C LYS A 98 -2.13 8.79 42.99
N GLU A 99 -2.61 8.80 44.24
CA GLU A 99 -3.91 9.35 44.62
C GLU A 99 -3.99 10.86 44.31
N LEU A 100 -4.35 11.18 43.06
CA LEU A 100 -4.62 12.56 42.63
C LEU A 100 -5.85 13.08 43.40
N PRO A 101 -5.79 14.29 43.98
CA PRO A 101 -6.91 14.85 44.72
C PRO A 101 -8.09 15.12 43.77
N LEU A 102 -9.29 14.86 44.27
CA LEU A 102 -10.51 15.33 43.63
C LEU A 102 -10.73 16.79 44.03
N LEU A 103 -10.58 17.70 43.08
CA LEU A 103 -10.76 19.13 43.31
C LEU A 103 -12.16 19.55 42.86
N ASP A 104 -12.85 20.28 43.73
CA ASP A 104 -14.09 20.96 43.38
C ASP A 104 -13.74 22.34 42.82
N VAL A 105 -13.36 22.36 41.55
CA VAL A 105 -12.94 23.57 40.83
C VAL A 105 -13.46 23.53 39.40
N VAL A 106 -13.96 24.67 38.93
CA VAL A 106 -14.38 24.84 37.54
C VAL A 106 -13.18 25.19 36.69
N VAL A 107 -12.99 24.47 35.58
CA VAL A 107 -11.85 24.65 34.69
C VAL A 107 -12.27 24.75 33.23
N ASP A 108 -11.50 25.50 32.46
CA ASP A 108 -11.71 25.69 31.03
C ASP A 108 -10.84 24.70 30.23
N CYS A 109 -11.47 23.64 29.74
CA CYS A 109 -10.82 22.58 28.96
C CYS A 109 -10.39 23.08 27.58
N LEU A 110 -9.16 22.72 27.22
CA LEU A 110 -8.54 22.98 25.92
C LEU A 110 -8.65 21.79 24.96
N SER A 111 -8.97 20.59 25.47
CA SER A 111 -9.05 19.34 24.70
C SER A 111 -10.05 18.34 25.30
N GLY A 112 -10.37 17.26 24.59
CA GLY A 112 -11.12 16.14 25.15
C GLY A 112 -12.66 16.23 25.10
N LEU A 113 -13.25 17.15 24.32
CA LEU A 113 -14.71 17.31 24.22
C LEU A 113 -15.44 16.00 23.89
N HIS A 114 -15.04 15.29 22.82
CA HIS A 114 -15.70 14.02 22.46
C HIS A 114 -15.44 12.90 23.46
N ARG A 115 -14.33 12.95 24.21
CA ARG A 115 -13.99 11.97 25.26
C ARG A 115 -14.91 12.13 26.44
N LEU A 116 -15.08 13.37 26.93
CA LEU A 116 -16.00 13.66 28.02
C LEU A 116 -17.44 13.37 27.64
N GLU A 117 -17.86 13.70 26.41
CA GLU A 117 -19.21 13.39 25.93
C GLU A 117 -19.49 11.88 25.88
N ALA A 118 -18.51 11.10 25.38
CA ALA A 118 -18.61 9.65 25.39
C ALA A 118 -18.54 9.07 26.82
N ALA A 119 -17.78 9.71 27.72
CA ALA A 119 -17.63 9.30 29.11
C ALA A 119 -18.90 9.58 29.94
N ARG A 120 -19.58 10.71 29.73
CA ARG A 120 -20.90 11.01 30.32
C ARG A 120 -21.93 9.93 30.00
N SER A 121 -21.84 9.37 28.79
CA SER A 121 -22.73 8.30 28.32
C SER A 121 -22.31 6.89 28.77
N PHE A 122 -21.10 6.73 29.31
CA PHE A 122 -20.53 5.42 29.68
C PHE A 122 -20.35 5.23 31.19
N LEU A 123 -20.03 6.29 31.93
CA LEU A 123 -19.75 6.26 33.37
C LEU A 123 -21.02 6.53 34.19
N ASP A 124 -21.14 5.85 35.32
CA ASP A 124 -22.18 6.10 36.32
C ASP A 124 -22.06 7.51 36.91
N HIS A 125 -23.20 8.09 37.30
CA HIS A 125 -23.28 9.47 37.82
C HIS A 125 -22.32 9.76 38.98
N ASN A 126 -22.05 8.76 39.84
CA ASN A 126 -21.16 8.90 41.00
C ASN A 126 -19.66 8.73 40.67
N ASP A 127 -19.32 8.31 39.45
CA ASP A 127 -17.93 8.09 38.99
C ASP A 127 -17.60 9.02 37.81
N GLN A 128 -18.33 10.13 37.62
CA GLN A 128 -18.09 11.08 36.53
C GLN A 128 -16.97 12.08 36.84
N TRP A 129 -15.75 11.59 37.07
CA TRP A 129 -14.54 12.42 37.15
C TRP A 129 -13.56 12.11 36.01
N TRP A 130 -12.66 13.05 35.74
CA TRP A 130 -11.59 12.90 34.76
C TRP A 130 -10.27 13.47 35.27
N THR A 131 -9.13 12.97 34.78
CA THR A 131 -7.80 13.50 35.13
C THR A 131 -7.45 14.68 34.23
N VAL A 132 -7.11 15.81 34.84
CA VAL A 132 -6.86 17.08 34.18
C VAL A 132 -5.43 17.54 34.45
N ARG A 133 -4.75 17.99 33.39
CA ARG A 133 -3.48 18.73 33.43
C ARG A 133 -3.81 20.22 33.51
N LEU A 134 -3.51 20.85 34.64
CA LEU A 134 -3.87 22.23 34.93
C LEU A 134 -2.78 23.20 34.50
N PHE A 135 -3.20 24.29 33.86
CA PHE A 135 -2.39 25.45 33.52
C PHE A 135 -3.03 26.72 34.08
N THR A 136 -2.24 27.74 34.37
CA THR A 136 -2.75 29.03 34.86
C THR A 136 -3.45 29.84 33.75
N ASN A 137 -4.44 30.66 34.11
CA ASN A 137 -5.11 31.59 33.18
C ASN A 137 -4.14 32.55 32.46
N ASP A 138 -3.00 32.87 33.08
CA ASP A 138 -1.95 33.71 32.49
C ASP A 138 -1.08 32.98 31.43
N THR A 139 -1.50 31.78 30.99
CA THR A 139 -0.77 31.03 29.97
C THR A 139 -0.82 31.77 28.62
N PRO A 140 0.32 32.02 27.96
CA PRO A 140 0.35 32.73 26.68
C PRO A 140 -0.53 32.09 25.62
N GLU A 141 -1.29 32.91 24.87
CA GLU A 141 -2.21 32.46 23.81
C GLU A 141 -1.51 31.61 22.73
N SER A 142 -0.23 31.87 22.46
CA SER A 142 0.62 31.10 21.55
C SER A 142 0.85 29.65 22.03
N LEU A 143 1.06 29.46 23.33
CA LEU A 143 1.22 28.13 23.94
C LEU A 143 -0.12 27.41 24.01
N LEU A 144 -1.19 28.09 24.41
CA LEU A 144 -2.56 27.53 24.43
C LEU A 144 -3.00 27.11 23.02
N SER A 145 -2.75 27.92 22.00
CA SER A 145 -3.03 27.57 20.60
C SER A 145 -2.30 26.31 20.16
N ARG A 146 -1.01 26.16 20.52
CA ARG A 146 -0.23 24.93 20.22
C ARG A 146 -0.74 23.73 21.01
N ILE A 147 -1.15 23.89 22.26
CA ILE A 147 -1.79 22.82 23.04
C ILE A 147 -3.08 22.40 22.33
N VAL A 148 -4.00 23.32 22.06
CA VAL A 148 -5.24 23.02 21.32
C VAL A 148 -4.93 22.36 19.96
N GLU A 149 -3.93 22.85 19.22
CA GLU A 149 -3.52 22.32 17.91
C GLU A 149 -2.93 20.90 18.01
N SER A 150 -2.09 20.64 19.02
CA SER A 150 -1.50 19.33 19.29
C SER A 150 -2.55 18.27 19.66
N PHE A 151 -3.68 18.66 20.24
CA PHE A 151 -4.80 17.77 20.58
C PHE A 151 -5.93 17.77 19.54
N THR A 152 -6.05 18.79 18.67
CA THR A 152 -6.78 18.61 17.39
C THR A 152 -6.09 17.58 16.50
N ASN A 153 -4.82 17.27 16.79
CA ASN A 153 -4.07 16.12 16.29
C ASN A 153 -4.12 14.91 17.24
N GLU A 154 -5.23 14.66 17.97
CA GLU A 154 -5.61 13.31 18.44
C GLU A 154 -5.84 12.37 17.23
N GLN A 155 -4.81 12.23 16.40
CA GLN A 155 -4.82 11.48 15.17
C GLN A 155 -4.87 10.01 15.55
N ARG A 156 -5.82 9.31 14.93
CA ARG A 156 -5.79 7.86 14.88
C ARG A 156 -4.38 7.44 14.44
N PRO A 157 -3.72 6.51 15.15
CA PRO A 157 -2.42 5.99 14.71
C PRO A 157 -2.50 5.52 13.27
N ALA A 158 -1.41 5.68 12.52
CA ALA A 158 -1.38 5.27 11.13
C ALA A 158 -1.70 3.77 11.00
N ASP A 159 -2.33 3.38 9.89
CA ASP A 159 -2.77 1.99 9.68
C ASP A 159 -1.61 0.98 9.85
N GLY A 160 -0.42 1.33 9.39
CA GLY A 160 0.78 0.50 9.57
C GLY A 160 1.26 0.39 11.01
N GLU A 161 1.15 1.47 11.78
CA GLU A 161 1.48 1.43 13.20
C GLU A 161 0.53 0.51 13.97
N ILE A 162 -0.77 0.59 13.66
CA ILE A 162 -1.78 -0.29 14.26
C ILE A 162 -1.47 -1.75 13.94
N PHE A 163 -1.27 -2.09 12.66
CA PHE A 163 -0.93 -3.46 12.26
C PHE A 163 0.34 -3.95 12.96
N ARG A 164 1.41 -3.15 12.90
CA ARG A 164 2.73 -3.49 13.45
C ARG A 164 2.65 -3.76 14.94
N LYS A 165 1.96 -2.91 15.70
CA LYS A 165 1.79 -3.09 17.16
C LYS A 165 0.98 -4.33 17.50
N ILE A 166 -0.12 -4.60 16.80
CA ILE A 166 -0.88 -5.86 16.95
C ILE A 166 0.05 -7.07 16.79
N ARG A 167 0.87 -7.09 15.73
CA ARG A 167 1.78 -8.22 15.47
C ARG A 167 2.92 -8.31 16.48
N LEU A 168 3.50 -7.19 16.91
CA LEU A 168 4.58 -7.17 17.90
C LEU A 168 4.11 -7.70 19.27
N TYR A 169 2.95 -7.24 19.76
CA TYR A 169 2.40 -7.76 21.02
C TYR A 169 1.98 -9.22 20.92
N ARG A 170 1.47 -9.65 19.75
CA ARG A 170 1.24 -11.07 19.49
C ARG A 170 2.52 -11.89 19.58
N ARG A 171 3.63 -11.41 19.00
CA ARG A 171 4.96 -12.04 19.05
C ARG A 171 5.49 -12.16 20.48
N GLN A 172 5.14 -11.21 21.35
CA GLN A 172 5.53 -11.17 22.76
C GLN A 172 4.60 -11.95 23.70
N GLY A 173 3.43 -12.39 23.22
CA GLY A 173 2.40 -13.04 24.05
C GLY A 173 1.57 -12.07 24.90
N ASP A 174 1.68 -10.75 24.68
CA ASP A 174 0.93 -9.73 25.42
C ASP A 174 -0.46 -9.52 24.80
N MET A 175 -1.42 -10.34 25.23
CA MET A 175 -2.79 -10.31 24.75
C MET A 175 -3.54 -9.02 25.13
N LEU A 176 -3.19 -8.37 26.25
CA LEU A 176 -3.87 -7.16 26.70
C LEU A 176 -3.54 -5.99 25.78
N SER A 177 -2.25 -5.76 25.54
CA SER A 177 -1.80 -4.71 24.62
C SER A 177 -2.23 -5.03 23.19
N GLU A 178 -2.19 -6.29 22.76
CA GLU A 178 -2.73 -6.69 21.46
C GLU A 178 -4.19 -6.23 21.30
N ASN A 179 -5.04 -6.56 22.28
CA ASN A 179 -6.47 -6.21 22.27
C ASN A 179 -6.73 -4.69 22.29
N GLN A 180 -5.90 -3.92 22.98
CA GLN A 180 -5.96 -2.45 22.92
C GLN A 180 -5.71 -1.94 21.50
N TRP A 181 -4.71 -2.48 20.80
CA TRP A 181 -4.43 -2.07 19.42
C TRP A 181 -5.49 -2.53 18.42
N TRP A 182 -6.14 -3.67 18.66
CA TRP A 182 -7.33 -4.09 17.92
C TRP A 182 -8.51 -3.10 18.07
N ALA A 183 -8.62 -2.37 19.18
CA ALA A 183 -9.70 -1.41 19.40
C ALA A 183 -9.62 -0.17 18.49
N TYR A 184 -8.44 0.16 17.94
CA TYR A 184 -8.28 1.24 16.96
C TYR A 184 -8.81 0.89 15.57
N LEU A 185 -9.14 -0.39 15.31
CA LEU A 185 -9.70 -0.83 14.05
C LEU A 185 -11.21 -0.60 14.01
N ASP A 186 -11.69 -0.03 12.91
CA ASP A 186 -13.10 0.28 12.67
C ASP A 186 -13.53 -0.25 11.30
N ASN A 187 -14.84 -0.17 11.01
CA ASN A 187 -15.43 -0.59 9.75
C ASN A 187 -15.09 -2.06 9.41
N SER A 188 -14.66 -2.35 8.18
CA SER A 188 -14.27 -3.69 7.74
C SER A 188 -12.88 -4.13 8.21
N LYS A 189 -12.02 -3.19 8.66
CA LYS A 189 -10.60 -3.46 8.96
C LYS A 189 -10.39 -4.61 9.96
N PRO A 190 -11.15 -4.75 11.07
CA PRO A 190 -11.00 -5.90 11.96
C PRO A 190 -11.27 -7.23 11.27
N LYS A 191 -12.29 -7.29 10.40
CA LYS A 191 -12.66 -8.50 9.66
C LYS A 191 -11.57 -8.85 8.65
N ASP A 192 -11.13 -7.87 7.86
CA ASP A 192 -10.13 -8.05 6.81
C ASP A 192 -8.78 -8.46 7.43
N LEU A 193 -8.38 -7.83 8.53
CA LEU A 193 -7.16 -8.20 9.25
C LEU A 193 -7.25 -9.63 9.81
N ARG A 194 -8.36 -10.02 10.46
CA ARG A 194 -8.54 -11.41 10.91
C ARG A 194 -8.45 -12.42 9.77
N GLN A 195 -8.96 -12.06 8.59
CA GLN A 195 -8.87 -12.93 7.42
C GLN A 195 -7.43 -13.03 6.90
N LEU A 196 -6.68 -11.94 6.85
CA LEU A 196 -5.25 -11.94 6.53
C LEU A 196 -4.47 -12.83 7.49
N LEU A 197 -4.72 -12.71 8.80
CA LEU A 197 -4.02 -13.47 9.84
C LEU A 197 -4.27 -14.99 9.78
N LYS A 198 -5.34 -15.45 9.08
CA LYS A 198 -5.55 -16.87 8.80
C LYS A 198 -4.62 -17.41 7.71
N ASN A 199 -4.10 -16.55 6.83
CA ASN A 199 -3.05 -16.92 5.89
C ASN A 199 -1.68 -16.77 6.57
N TYR A 200 -1.20 -17.85 7.16
CA TYR A 200 0.06 -17.86 7.91
C TYR A 200 1.27 -17.50 7.06
N ALA A 201 1.31 -17.93 5.79
CA ALA A 201 2.44 -17.65 4.90
C ALA A 201 2.53 -16.15 4.57
N LEU A 202 1.40 -15.54 4.23
CA LEU A 202 1.35 -14.10 3.94
C LEU A 202 1.56 -13.26 5.21
N THR A 203 1.01 -13.70 6.34
CA THR A 203 1.26 -13.07 7.65
C THR A 203 2.74 -13.11 8.02
N SER A 204 3.40 -14.26 7.84
CA SER A 204 4.83 -14.41 8.10
C SER A 204 5.67 -13.50 7.20
N ALA A 205 5.29 -13.33 5.93
CA ALA A 205 5.96 -12.42 5.02
C ALA A 205 5.87 -10.95 5.51
N PHE A 206 4.70 -10.50 5.98
CA PHE A 206 4.57 -9.19 6.63
C PHE A 206 5.36 -9.10 7.95
N ASP A 207 5.30 -10.15 8.77
CA ASP A 207 5.97 -10.18 10.07
C ASP A 207 7.50 -10.03 9.93
N SER A 208 8.08 -10.54 8.82
CA SER A 208 9.51 -10.39 8.51
C SER A 208 9.97 -8.93 8.36
N LEU A 209 9.04 -8.00 8.13
CA LEU A 209 9.29 -6.57 7.94
C LEU A 209 8.99 -5.73 9.19
N LEU A 210 8.50 -6.33 10.29
CA LEU A 210 8.06 -5.58 11.48
C LEU A 210 9.17 -4.77 12.12
N ASP A 211 10.40 -5.26 12.09
CA ASP A 211 11.49 -4.60 12.82
C ASP A 211 12.00 -3.34 12.09
N MET A 212 11.71 -3.18 10.79
CA MET A 212 11.98 -1.96 10.00
C MET A 212 10.78 -1.00 10.07
N SER A 213 10.66 -0.23 11.15
CA SER A 213 9.50 0.63 11.41
C SER A 213 9.19 1.63 10.28
N GLY A 214 10.21 2.16 9.60
CA GLY A 214 10.06 3.12 8.51
C GLY A 214 9.20 2.64 7.35
N LEU A 215 9.19 1.33 7.06
CA LEU A 215 8.39 0.74 5.99
C LEU A 215 6.88 0.88 6.21
N TRP A 216 6.45 0.99 7.46
CA TRP A 216 5.03 0.91 7.84
C TRP A 216 4.29 2.25 7.73
N ALA A 217 4.99 3.36 7.52
CA ALA A 217 4.38 4.70 7.54
C ALA A 217 3.25 4.88 6.51
N LYS A 218 3.38 4.27 5.33
CA LYS A 218 2.41 4.35 4.22
C LYS A 218 1.59 3.07 4.04
N PHE A 219 1.59 2.16 5.02
CA PHE A 219 0.82 0.91 4.96
C PHE A 219 -0.69 1.18 5.05
N GLN A 220 -1.48 0.46 4.27
CA GLN A 220 -2.93 0.72 4.10
C GLN A 220 -3.78 -0.47 4.56
N LEU A 221 -4.23 -0.48 5.81
CA LEU A 221 -5.17 -1.52 6.30
C LEU A 221 -6.49 -1.48 5.52
N GLY A 222 -6.91 -0.29 5.08
CA GLY A 222 -8.07 -0.13 4.22
C GLY A 222 -7.98 -0.88 2.89
N ALA A 223 -6.78 -1.22 2.40
CA ALA A 223 -6.59 -1.96 1.15
C ALA A 223 -6.62 -3.50 1.33
N LEU A 224 -6.67 -4.01 2.56
CA LEU A 224 -6.61 -5.45 2.82
C LEU A 224 -7.78 -6.22 2.17
N HIS A 225 -8.99 -5.65 2.13
CA HIS A 225 -10.13 -6.28 1.45
C HIS A 225 -9.83 -6.55 -0.04
N ARG A 226 -9.15 -5.62 -0.73
CA ARG A 226 -8.76 -5.80 -2.14
C ARG A 226 -7.68 -6.85 -2.26
N LEU A 227 -6.64 -6.75 -1.43
CA LEU A 227 -5.53 -7.69 -1.37
C LEU A 227 -6.02 -9.14 -1.24
N LEU A 228 -6.92 -9.41 -0.30
CA LEU A 228 -7.49 -10.74 -0.05
C LEU A 228 -8.38 -11.25 -1.19
N ALA A 229 -8.93 -10.34 -1.99
CA ALA A 229 -9.75 -10.67 -3.16
C ALA A 229 -8.92 -11.01 -4.40
N LEU A 230 -7.62 -10.67 -4.44
CA LEU A 230 -6.75 -10.92 -5.59
C LEU A 230 -6.46 -12.40 -5.82
N LYS A 231 -6.28 -13.19 -4.74
CA LYS A 231 -5.96 -14.63 -4.79
C LYS A 231 -4.62 -14.95 -5.49
N CYS A 232 -3.66 -14.03 -5.46
CA CYS A 232 -2.28 -14.20 -5.96
C CYS A 232 -1.28 -14.20 -4.80
N ASP A 233 -1.52 -15.05 -3.80
CA ASP A 233 -0.82 -15.00 -2.51
C ASP A 233 0.68 -15.29 -2.66
N GLU A 234 1.05 -16.20 -3.56
CA GLU A 234 2.43 -16.57 -3.84
C GLU A 234 3.23 -15.40 -4.43
N GLU A 235 2.65 -14.67 -5.38
CA GLU A 235 3.26 -13.48 -6.00
C GLU A 235 3.40 -12.34 -4.98
N MET A 236 2.42 -12.17 -4.09
CA MET A 236 2.48 -11.18 -3.00
C MET A 236 3.59 -11.51 -1.99
N ILE A 237 3.69 -12.76 -1.57
CA ILE A 237 4.76 -13.23 -0.66
C ILE A 237 6.13 -12.99 -1.29
N ARG A 238 6.29 -13.28 -2.59
CA ARG A 238 7.56 -13.06 -3.29
C ARG A 238 7.94 -11.57 -3.34
N TYR A 239 6.98 -10.68 -3.56
CA TYR A 239 7.23 -9.23 -3.49
C TYR A 239 7.63 -8.77 -2.09
N LEU A 240 6.95 -9.21 -1.03
CA LEU A 240 7.32 -8.87 0.35
C LEU A 240 8.72 -9.38 0.71
N ALA A 241 9.08 -10.59 0.25
CA ALA A 241 10.43 -11.11 0.39
C ALA A 241 11.47 -10.30 -0.43
N HIS A 242 11.09 -9.75 -1.57
CA HIS A 242 11.94 -8.81 -2.31
C HIS A 242 12.14 -7.48 -1.55
N VAL A 243 11.11 -6.95 -0.88
CA VAL A 243 11.26 -5.80 0.03
C VAL A 243 12.30 -6.11 1.09
N LYS A 244 12.15 -7.23 1.81
CA LYS A 244 13.08 -7.65 2.87
C LYS A 244 14.52 -7.74 2.37
N ARG A 245 14.73 -8.48 1.28
CA ARG A 245 16.07 -8.72 0.70
C ARG A 245 16.74 -7.43 0.23
N THR A 246 15.98 -6.51 -0.35
CA THR A 246 16.54 -5.24 -0.83
C THR A 246 17.03 -4.37 0.33
N TRP A 247 16.22 -4.23 1.39
CA TRP A 247 16.62 -3.47 2.57
C TRP A 247 17.75 -4.15 3.35
N ASP A 248 17.77 -5.49 3.44
CA ASP A 248 18.92 -6.21 3.98
C ASP A 248 20.20 -5.95 3.18
N SER A 249 20.11 -5.90 1.85
CA SER A 249 21.24 -5.58 0.98
C SER A 249 21.72 -4.14 1.16
N ILE A 250 20.82 -3.19 1.35
CA ILE A 250 21.17 -1.78 1.63
C ILE A 250 21.94 -1.70 2.95
N LEU A 251 21.45 -2.37 4.00
CA LEU A 251 21.98 -2.27 5.36
C LEU A 251 23.23 -3.13 5.62
N LYS A 252 23.70 -3.89 4.62
CA LYS A 252 24.84 -4.79 4.78
C LYS A 252 26.16 -4.01 4.75
N CYS A 253 26.87 -4.00 5.87
CA CYS A 253 28.19 -3.41 6.01
C CYS A 253 29.21 -4.51 6.31
N GLY A 254 29.86 -5.03 5.25
CA GLY A 254 30.75 -6.18 5.35
C GLY A 254 30.01 -7.45 5.77
N GLN A 255 30.37 -8.02 6.93
CA GLN A 255 29.72 -9.21 7.50
C GLN A 255 28.56 -8.88 8.44
N ILE A 256 28.32 -7.59 8.72
CA ILE A 256 27.32 -7.13 9.68
C ILE A 256 26.14 -6.51 8.93
N ILE A 257 24.92 -6.77 9.40
CA ILE A 257 23.72 -6.04 8.97
C ILE A 257 23.44 -5.01 10.07
N LEU A 258 23.30 -3.73 9.68
CA LEU A 258 22.97 -2.67 10.63
C LEU A 258 21.61 -2.92 11.31
N PRO A 259 21.39 -2.40 12.53
CA PRO A 259 20.10 -2.51 13.20
C PRO A 259 18.97 -1.96 12.35
N TYR A 260 17.86 -2.68 12.21
CA TYR A 260 16.71 -2.25 11.39
C TYR A 260 16.04 -0.96 11.87
N SER A 261 16.32 -0.52 13.10
CA SER A 261 15.89 0.78 13.64
C SER A 261 16.45 1.98 12.88
N VAL A 262 17.51 1.82 12.08
CA VAL A 262 18.05 2.89 11.23
C VAL A 262 17.17 3.18 10.00
N VAL A 263 16.23 2.29 9.69
CA VAL A 263 15.27 2.47 8.58
C VAL A 263 14.07 3.28 9.10
N ASP A 264 14.16 4.60 9.00
CA ASP A 264 13.07 5.52 9.34
C ASP A 264 12.15 5.80 8.14
N SER A 265 11.00 6.43 8.42
CA SER A 265 9.97 6.68 7.41
C SER A 265 10.37 7.71 6.35
N VAL A 266 11.23 8.68 6.69
CA VAL A 266 11.74 9.68 5.76
C VAL A 266 12.70 9.02 4.79
N THR A 267 13.62 8.20 5.31
CA THR A 267 14.56 7.41 4.48
C THR A 267 13.81 6.54 3.47
N VAL A 268 12.81 5.77 3.90
CA VAL A 268 12.00 4.94 2.98
C VAL A 268 11.27 5.80 1.94
N ALA A 269 10.61 6.87 2.37
CA ALA A 269 9.82 7.71 1.47
C ALA A 269 10.67 8.46 0.43
N LYS A 270 11.93 8.75 0.74
CA LYS A 270 12.88 9.39 -0.17
C LYS A 270 13.55 8.42 -1.14
N LEU A 271 13.69 7.15 -0.75
CA LEU A 271 14.36 6.14 -1.57
C LEU A 271 13.41 5.32 -2.44
N GLU A 272 12.17 5.09 -2.02
CA GLU A 272 11.24 4.24 -2.77
C GLU A 272 11.10 4.68 -4.24
N THR A 273 11.05 3.71 -5.17
CA THR A 273 10.99 3.90 -6.64
C THR A 273 12.24 4.46 -7.32
N LEU A 274 13.28 4.85 -6.57
CA LEU A 274 14.55 5.23 -7.17
C LEU A 274 15.30 3.99 -7.66
N CYS A 275 16.09 4.14 -8.73
CA CYS A 275 17.05 3.16 -9.21
C CYS A 275 18.38 3.85 -9.57
N PRO A 276 19.17 4.24 -8.56
CA PRO A 276 20.42 4.97 -8.74
C PRO A 276 21.45 4.32 -9.66
N ARG A 277 21.43 2.99 -9.80
CA ARG A 277 22.36 2.28 -10.67
C ARG A 277 22.18 2.64 -12.15
N TYR A 278 20.95 2.84 -12.59
CA TYR A 278 20.59 3.05 -14.00
C TYR A 278 19.96 4.44 -14.26
N SER A 279 20.02 5.34 -13.29
CA SER A 279 19.54 6.72 -13.40
C SER A 279 20.53 7.67 -12.75
N ALA A 280 21.26 8.44 -13.57
CA ALA A 280 22.21 9.45 -13.08
C ALA A 280 21.51 10.46 -12.16
N SER A 281 20.31 10.92 -12.54
CA SER A 281 19.52 11.84 -11.70
C SER A 281 19.16 11.23 -10.34
N ASP A 282 18.82 9.94 -10.29
CA ASP A 282 18.51 9.27 -9.02
C ASP A 282 19.78 9.13 -8.17
N LYS A 283 20.91 8.79 -8.80
CA LYS A 283 22.22 8.67 -8.15
C LYS A 283 22.67 9.99 -7.53
N ASP A 284 22.56 11.09 -8.26
CA ASP A 284 22.92 12.41 -7.78
C ASP A 284 22.00 12.82 -6.62
N HIS A 285 20.69 12.55 -6.75
CA HIS A 285 19.72 12.84 -5.70
C HIS A 285 20.00 12.07 -4.41
N VAL A 286 20.24 10.76 -4.50
CA VAL A 286 20.60 9.92 -3.33
C VAL A 286 21.93 10.36 -2.72
N SER A 287 22.93 10.68 -3.54
CA SER A 287 24.24 11.12 -3.07
C SER A 287 24.14 12.44 -2.30
N SER A 288 23.35 13.40 -2.80
CA SER A 288 23.06 14.64 -2.07
C SER A 288 22.35 14.36 -0.75
N MET A 289 21.27 13.58 -0.75
CA MET A 289 20.53 13.27 0.47
C MET A 289 21.37 12.52 1.51
N MET A 290 22.31 11.67 1.08
CA MET A 290 23.25 11.01 1.98
C MET A 290 24.22 12.02 2.58
N LYS A 291 24.78 12.94 1.78
CA LYS A 291 25.69 13.99 2.25
C LYS A 291 25.00 14.96 3.22
N ASP A 292 23.75 15.29 2.96
CA ASP A 292 22.97 16.25 3.75
C ASP A 292 22.32 15.62 5.01
N HIS A 293 22.64 14.36 5.31
CA HIS A 293 22.06 13.58 6.42
C HIS A 293 20.51 13.48 6.40
N VAL A 294 19.90 13.62 5.23
CA VAL A 294 18.45 13.50 5.03
C VAL A 294 18.01 12.03 5.13
N ILE A 295 18.83 11.11 4.62
CA ILE A 295 18.60 9.66 4.71
C ILE A 295 19.59 9.02 5.68
N PHE A 296 19.10 8.01 6.41
CA PHE A 296 19.77 7.36 7.54
C PHE A 296 20.34 8.36 8.57
N PRO A 297 19.56 9.33 9.08
CA PRO A 297 20.06 10.40 9.96
C PRO A 297 20.67 9.87 11.28
N SER A 298 20.25 8.70 11.74
CA SER A 298 20.77 8.06 12.96
C SER A 298 22.13 7.38 12.78
N VAL A 299 22.61 7.22 11.54
CA VAL A 299 23.93 6.66 11.24
C VAL A 299 24.93 7.80 11.13
N ILE A 300 25.74 7.96 12.18
CA ILE A 300 26.72 9.07 12.30
C ILE A 300 28.08 8.70 11.69
N ASP A 301 28.44 7.41 11.69
CA ASP A 301 29.74 6.96 11.17
C ASP A 301 29.81 7.12 9.64
N GLU A 302 30.64 8.05 9.18
CA GLU A 302 30.83 8.36 7.76
C GLU A 302 31.32 7.18 6.91
N THR A 303 32.09 6.26 7.49
CA THR A 303 32.54 5.06 6.77
C THR A 303 31.36 4.14 6.50
N VAL A 304 30.46 3.98 7.47
CA VAL A 304 29.22 3.22 7.33
C VAL A 304 28.28 3.91 6.34
N ARG A 305 28.12 5.24 6.43
CA ARG A 305 27.30 6.01 5.48
C ARG A 305 27.78 5.85 4.04
N LYS A 306 29.10 5.86 3.82
CA LYS A 306 29.69 5.61 2.50
C LYS A 306 29.34 4.22 1.97
N VAL A 307 29.42 3.19 2.81
CA VAL A 307 29.03 1.81 2.43
C VAL A 307 27.53 1.73 2.11
N LEU A 308 26.66 2.37 2.90
CA LEU A 308 25.22 2.44 2.61
C LEU A 308 24.95 3.09 1.24
N LEU A 309 25.64 4.20 0.94
CA LEU A 309 25.52 4.88 -0.35
C LEU A 309 25.97 3.97 -1.49
N GLU A 310 27.12 3.31 -1.34
CA GLU A 310 27.63 2.36 -2.34
C GLU A 310 26.65 1.21 -2.57
N ASN A 311 26.05 0.67 -1.52
CA ASN A 311 25.02 -0.37 -1.64
C ASN A 311 23.82 0.13 -2.44
N ILE A 312 23.27 1.30 -2.08
CA ILE A 312 22.11 1.89 -2.76
C ILE A 312 22.41 2.19 -4.24
N VAL A 313 23.57 2.77 -4.53
CA VAL A 313 23.99 3.13 -5.89
C VAL A 313 24.20 1.90 -6.78
N ASN A 314 24.56 0.76 -6.20
CA ASN A 314 24.80 -0.47 -6.95
C ASN A 314 23.59 -1.41 -7.02
N LEU A 315 22.45 -1.06 -6.43
CA LEU A 315 21.22 -1.87 -6.48
C LEU A 315 20.71 -2.02 -7.93
N PRO A 316 20.56 -3.25 -8.45
CA PRO A 316 20.08 -3.50 -9.80
C PRO A 316 18.54 -3.53 -9.93
N SER A 317 17.82 -2.86 -9.04
CA SER A 317 16.35 -2.85 -9.01
C SER A 317 15.82 -1.49 -8.57
N LEU A 318 14.52 -1.26 -8.75
CA LEU A 318 13.83 -0.18 -8.04
C LEU A 318 13.88 -0.47 -6.54
N ILE A 319 14.04 0.56 -5.71
CA ILE A 319 13.99 0.38 -4.25
C ILE A 319 12.52 0.17 -3.83
N PRO A 320 12.15 -1.01 -3.29
CA PRO A 320 10.77 -1.33 -2.96
C PRO A 320 10.42 -0.91 -1.52
N SER A 321 9.13 -0.73 -1.25
CA SER A 321 8.57 -0.47 0.07
C SER A 321 7.22 -1.18 0.24
N LEU A 322 6.62 -1.11 1.45
CA LEU A 322 5.23 -1.55 1.63
C LEU A 322 4.24 -0.68 0.84
N TRP A 323 4.59 0.57 0.55
CA TRP A 323 3.77 1.42 -0.31
C TRP A 323 3.83 0.94 -1.76
N THR A 324 5.03 0.69 -2.31
CA THR A 324 5.16 0.18 -3.69
C THR A 324 4.51 -1.20 -3.86
N PHE A 325 4.49 -2.02 -2.80
CA PHE A 325 3.71 -3.26 -2.76
C PHE A 325 2.22 -2.99 -3.03
N PHE A 326 1.58 -2.08 -2.27
CA PHE A 326 0.17 -1.75 -2.49
C PHE A 326 -0.09 -1.08 -3.86
N GLU A 327 0.83 -0.23 -4.35
CA GLU A 327 0.72 0.31 -5.70
C GLU A 327 0.75 -0.81 -6.75
N THR A 328 1.68 -1.78 -6.60
CA THR A 328 1.78 -2.95 -7.47
C THR A 328 0.46 -3.74 -7.49
N LEU A 329 -0.19 -3.93 -6.34
CA LEU A 329 -1.49 -4.61 -6.28
C LEU A 329 -2.57 -3.91 -7.12
N LYS A 330 -2.54 -2.58 -7.29
CA LYS A 330 -3.49 -1.85 -8.15
C LYS A 330 -3.28 -2.15 -9.64
N TYR A 331 -2.07 -2.55 -10.02
CA TYR A 331 -1.78 -3.04 -11.36
C TYR A 331 -2.18 -4.51 -11.51
N LEU A 332 -1.89 -5.35 -10.51
CA LEU A 332 -2.26 -6.77 -10.54
C LEU A 332 -3.77 -7.00 -10.44
N GLU A 333 -4.54 -6.10 -9.83
CA GLU A 333 -5.99 -6.22 -9.65
C GLU A 333 -6.77 -6.56 -10.94
N PRO A 334 -6.67 -5.79 -12.03
CA PRO A 334 -7.35 -6.14 -13.27
C PRO A 334 -6.84 -7.45 -13.91
N ILE A 335 -5.57 -7.79 -13.74
CA ILE A 335 -5.00 -9.04 -14.25
C ILE A 335 -5.59 -10.24 -13.50
N CYS A 336 -5.58 -10.18 -12.16
CA CYS A 336 -6.19 -11.19 -11.31
C CYS A 336 -7.70 -11.31 -11.57
N ASP A 337 -8.39 -10.21 -11.86
CA ASP A 337 -9.81 -10.24 -12.23
C ASP A 337 -10.05 -11.05 -13.51
N ALA A 338 -9.27 -10.81 -14.57
CA ALA A 338 -9.33 -11.57 -15.81
C ALA A 338 -9.01 -13.07 -15.58
N LEU A 339 -7.93 -13.37 -14.84
CA LEU A 339 -7.54 -14.75 -14.56
C LEU A 339 -8.59 -15.51 -13.72
N LYS A 340 -9.18 -14.87 -12.71
CA LYS A 340 -10.25 -15.49 -11.91
C LYS A 340 -11.50 -15.76 -12.73
N GLN A 341 -11.91 -14.82 -13.59
CA GLN A 341 -13.04 -15.03 -14.50
C GLN A 341 -12.76 -16.16 -15.49
N LEU A 342 -11.52 -16.26 -15.99
CA LEU A 342 -11.09 -17.36 -16.85
C LEU A 342 -11.13 -18.70 -16.12
N ILE A 343 -10.61 -18.81 -14.89
CA ILE A 343 -10.60 -20.05 -14.10
C ILE A 343 -12.03 -20.43 -13.65
N GLY A 344 -12.86 -19.44 -13.36
CA GLY A 344 -14.26 -19.57 -12.98
C GLY A 344 -14.53 -19.42 -11.47
N ASN A 345 -15.80 -19.16 -11.16
CA ASN A 345 -16.27 -18.73 -9.83
C ASN A 345 -16.13 -19.79 -8.71
N LYS A 346 -15.78 -21.03 -9.03
CA LYS A 346 -15.62 -22.13 -8.06
C LYS A 346 -14.18 -22.31 -7.57
N MET A 347 -13.30 -21.35 -7.82
CA MET A 347 -11.90 -21.40 -7.39
C MET A 347 -11.79 -21.52 -5.86
N LYS A 348 -11.22 -22.63 -5.37
CA LYS A 348 -11.04 -22.91 -3.93
C LYS A 348 -9.72 -22.41 -3.35
N GLY A 349 -8.75 -22.05 -4.20
CA GLY A 349 -7.39 -21.65 -3.81
C GLY A 349 -6.92 -20.37 -4.47
N THR A 350 -5.61 -20.26 -4.66
CA THR A 350 -4.96 -19.17 -5.38
C THR A 350 -5.03 -19.39 -6.89
N ILE A 351 -4.90 -18.29 -7.65
CA ILE A 351 -4.80 -18.30 -9.12
C ILE A 351 -3.69 -19.25 -9.55
N ARG A 352 -2.51 -19.16 -8.91
CA ARG A 352 -1.36 -20.02 -9.19
C ARG A 352 -1.71 -21.49 -9.00
N LYS A 353 -2.19 -21.88 -7.82
CA LYS A 353 -2.54 -23.28 -7.53
C LYS A 353 -3.58 -23.84 -8.50
N SER A 354 -4.58 -23.04 -8.88
CA SER A 354 -5.61 -23.45 -9.82
C SER A 354 -5.08 -23.63 -11.24
N LEU A 355 -4.26 -22.71 -11.74
CA LEU A 355 -3.67 -22.82 -13.08
C LEU A 355 -2.68 -23.98 -13.16
N LEU A 356 -1.76 -24.09 -12.21
CA LEU A 356 -0.76 -25.16 -12.19
C LEU A 356 -1.40 -26.55 -12.06
N GLY A 357 -2.48 -26.68 -11.28
CA GLY A 357 -3.25 -27.93 -11.18
C GLY A 357 -4.01 -28.31 -12.46
N SER A 358 -4.09 -27.41 -13.44
CA SER A 358 -4.74 -27.63 -14.74
C SER A 358 -3.75 -27.73 -15.91
N PHE A 359 -2.44 -27.75 -15.63
CA PHE A 359 -1.43 -27.73 -16.67
C PHE A 359 -1.13 -29.14 -17.20
N PHE A 360 -1.24 -29.30 -18.51
CA PHE A 360 -0.89 -30.50 -19.26
C PHE A 360 0.04 -30.08 -20.41
N PRO A 361 1.32 -30.52 -20.39
CA PRO A 361 2.29 -30.08 -21.37
C PRO A 361 1.79 -30.34 -22.81
N PRO A 362 1.76 -29.33 -23.69
CA PRO A 362 1.41 -29.53 -25.08
C PRO A 362 2.53 -30.29 -25.81
N GLU A 363 2.21 -30.95 -26.93
CA GLU A 363 3.21 -31.65 -27.76
C GLU A 363 4.32 -30.73 -28.24
N LYS A 364 3.96 -29.48 -28.57
CA LYS A 364 4.88 -28.42 -28.98
C LYS A 364 4.81 -27.29 -27.97
N ILE A 365 5.87 -27.16 -27.17
CA ILE A 365 6.00 -26.07 -26.20
C ILE A 365 6.54 -24.85 -26.95
N SER A 366 5.83 -23.73 -26.83
CA SER A 366 6.21 -22.48 -27.47
C SER A 366 6.12 -21.29 -26.52
N VAL A 367 6.84 -20.24 -26.88
CA VAL A 367 6.80 -18.95 -26.20
C VAL A 367 6.47 -17.86 -27.21
N GLN A 368 5.52 -17.00 -26.85
CA GLN A 368 5.12 -15.85 -27.64
C GLN A 368 6.20 -14.77 -27.55
N LYS A 369 6.75 -14.36 -28.70
CA LYS A 369 7.75 -13.29 -28.82
C LYS A 369 7.13 -11.95 -29.24
N SER A 370 6.04 -12.01 -30.01
CA SER A 370 5.20 -10.89 -30.44
C SER A 370 3.76 -11.34 -30.64
N GLU A 371 2.82 -10.48 -31.04
CA GLU A 371 1.42 -10.90 -31.23
C GLU A 371 1.28 -11.93 -32.36
N SER A 372 2.15 -11.87 -33.37
CA SER A 372 2.13 -12.78 -34.51
C SER A 372 3.12 -13.94 -34.46
N LEU A 373 4.13 -13.89 -33.58
CA LEU A 373 5.25 -14.83 -33.59
C LEU A 373 5.35 -15.66 -32.30
N ASN A 374 5.30 -16.98 -32.47
CA ASN A 374 5.63 -17.97 -31.46
C ASN A 374 6.95 -18.69 -31.81
N VAL A 375 7.76 -18.97 -30.80
CA VAL A 375 9.06 -19.65 -30.95
C VAL A 375 9.05 -20.94 -30.14
N GLU A 376 9.57 -22.04 -30.72
CA GLU A 376 9.72 -23.31 -30.02
C GLU A 376 10.65 -23.15 -28.81
N LEU A 377 10.19 -23.58 -27.64
CA LEU A 377 10.92 -23.50 -26.39
C LEU A 377 11.33 -24.91 -25.94
N LYS A 378 12.60 -25.05 -25.58
CA LYS A 378 13.13 -26.26 -24.94
C LYS A 378 13.64 -25.94 -23.54
N GLY A 379 13.33 -26.80 -22.59
CA GLY A 379 13.71 -26.63 -21.18
C GLY A 379 13.23 -27.78 -20.33
N GLN A 380 13.53 -27.72 -19.03
CA GLN A 380 12.99 -28.64 -18.03
C GLN A 380 11.50 -28.35 -17.77
N LEU A 381 10.74 -29.38 -17.41
CA LEU A 381 9.29 -29.29 -17.32
C LEU A 381 8.81 -28.28 -16.28
N ASP A 382 9.46 -28.23 -15.12
CA ASP A 382 9.20 -27.25 -14.06
C ASP A 382 9.35 -25.81 -14.58
N LYS A 383 10.42 -25.52 -15.32
CA LYS A 383 10.66 -24.19 -15.91
C LYS A 383 9.69 -23.88 -17.06
N ILE A 384 9.28 -24.89 -17.83
CA ILE A 384 8.27 -24.74 -18.88
C ILE A 384 6.93 -24.33 -18.28
N VAL A 385 6.51 -25.00 -17.20
CA VAL A 385 5.26 -24.69 -16.48
C VAL A 385 5.29 -23.25 -15.97
N GLU A 386 6.42 -22.83 -15.37
CA GLU A 386 6.61 -21.46 -14.88
C GLU A 386 6.52 -20.43 -16.02
N ILE A 387 7.18 -20.68 -17.16
CA ILE A 387 7.10 -19.78 -18.31
C ILE A 387 5.69 -19.74 -18.91
N ALA A 388 4.98 -20.85 -19.01
CA ALA A 388 3.59 -20.86 -19.45
C ALA A 388 2.71 -20.00 -18.54
N TYR A 389 2.89 -20.11 -17.22
CA TYR A 389 2.20 -19.27 -16.24
C TYR A 389 2.53 -17.79 -16.44
N ILE A 390 3.80 -17.43 -16.59
CA ILE A 390 4.23 -16.04 -16.78
C ILE A 390 3.74 -15.44 -18.10
N GLN A 391 3.72 -16.23 -19.18
CA GLN A 391 3.17 -15.80 -20.47
C GLN A 391 1.69 -15.41 -20.36
N LEU A 392 0.93 -16.17 -19.58
CA LEU A 392 -0.48 -15.88 -19.32
C LEU A 392 -0.64 -14.56 -18.55
N TRP A 393 0.18 -14.32 -17.52
CA TRP A 393 0.20 -13.01 -16.84
C TRP A 393 0.59 -11.86 -17.76
N ALA A 394 1.63 -12.05 -18.57
CA ALA A 394 2.08 -11.05 -19.54
C ALA A 394 0.99 -10.72 -20.57
N PHE A 395 0.28 -11.72 -21.08
CA PHE A 395 -0.88 -11.50 -21.96
C PHE A 395 -1.96 -10.66 -21.26
N CYS A 396 -2.35 -11.02 -20.04
CA CYS A 396 -3.35 -10.25 -19.30
C CYS A 396 -2.86 -8.83 -18.96
N CYS A 397 -1.57 -8.62 -18.69
CA CYS A 397 -0.98 -7.30 -18.46
C CYS A 397 -1.11 -6.39 -19.68
N ARG A 398 -0.89 -6.92 -20.89
CA ARG A 398 -1.02 -6.18 -22.16
C ARG A 398 -2.46 -5.80 -22.48
N HIS A 399 -3.41 -6.62 -22.06
CA HIS A 399 -4.77 -6.61 -22.58
C HIS A 399 -5.85 -6.38 -21.51
N PHE A 400 -5.48 -5.98 -20.30
CA PHE A 400 -6.44 -5.88 -19.19
C PHE A 400 -7.57 -4.87 -19.46
N ASP A 401 -7.31 -3.79 -20.20
CA ASP A 401 -8.28 -2.75 -20.54
C ASP A 401 -9.37 -3.24 -21.51
N GLY A 402 -9.05 -4.25 -22.33
CA GLY A 402 -10.00 -4.96 -23.18
C GLY A 402 -10.62 -6.20 -22.52
N LEU A 403 -9.92 -6.87 -21.60
CA LEU A 403 -10.41 -8.07 -20.91
C LEU A 403 -11.38 -7.72 -19.78
N THR A 404 -11.21 -6.56 -19.14
CA THR A 404 -11.95 -6.19 -17.93
C THR A 404 -12.64 -4.84 -18.08
N LYS A 405 -13.31 -4.39 -17.01
CA LYS A 405 -13.87 -3.04 -16.93
C LYS A 405 -12.87 -2.00 -16.41
N PHE A 406 -11.65 -2.41 -16.09
CA PHE A 406 -10.62 -1.52 -15.58
C PHE A 406 -9.99 -0.71 -16.72
N THR A 407 -9.54 0.49 -16.39
CA THR A 407 -8.89 1.39 -17.33
C THR A 407 -7.46 1.71 -16.88
N PRO A 408 -6.54 2.00 -17.82
CA PRO A 408 -5.24 2.57 -17.48
C PRO A 408 -5.39 3.94 -16.81
N ARG A 409 -4.30 4.46 -16.25
CA ARG A 409 -4.27 5.83 -15.71
C ARG A 409 -4.39 6.83 -16.86
N LYS A 410 -5.05 7.95 -16.58
CA LYS A 410 -5.13 9.06 -17.53
C LYS A 410 -3.76 9.70 -17.73
N GLU A 411 -3.51 10.15 -18.94
CA GLU A 411 -2.38 11.03 -19.25
C GLU A 411 -2.58 12.43 -18.65
N ASN A 412 -1.49 13.13 -18.37
CA ASN A 412 -1.56 14.51 -17.90
C ASN A 412 -2.19 15.41 -18.98
N GLY A 413 -3.20 16.19 -18.59
CA GLY A 413 -3.93 17.07 -19.51
C GLY A 413 -4.89 16.37 -20.48
N ARG A 414 -5.06 15.04 -20.41
CA ARG A 414 -6.04 14.30 -21.21
C ARG A 414 -7.26 13.85 -20.40
N ASP A 415 -8.33 13.53 -21.12
CA ASP A 415 -9.54 12.98 -20.54
C ASP A 415 -9.32 11.62 -19.88
N LYS A 416 -10.25 11.23 -19.02
CA LYS A 416 -10.21 9.90 -18.39
C LYS A 416 -10.43 8.83 -19.47
N PRO A 417 -9.59 7.77 -19.54
CA PRO A 417 -9.79 6.69 -20.49
C PRO A 417 -11.16 6.03 -20.32
N ALA A 418 -11.83 5.76 -21.44
CA ALA A 418 -13.11 5.06 -21.46
C ALA A 418 -12.92 3.56 -21.19
N VAL A 419 -13.96 2.92 -20.64
CA VAL A 419 -13.99 1.46 -20.45
C VAL A 419 -14.13 0.78 -21.81
N LYS A 420 -13.13 0.02 -22.24
CA LYS A 420 -13.11 -0.70 -23.53
C LYS A 420 -13.65 -2.13 -23.43
N GLY A 421 -13.42 -2.82 -22.30
CA GLY A 421 -13.81 -4.21 -22.09
C GLY A 421 -15.13 -4.43 -21.33
N PRO A 422 -15.59 -5.70 -21.20
CA PRO A 422 -14.96 -6.91 -21.73
C PRO A 422 -15.22 -7.11 -23.24
N ASN A 423 -14.16 -7.32 -24.03
CA ASN A 423 -14.25 -7.62 -25.45
C ASN A 423 -14.32 -9.14 -25.70
N PRO A 424 -15.42 -9.67 -26.27
CA PRO A 424 -15.61 -11.12 -26.43
C PRO A 424 -14.65 -11.78 -27.42
N VAL A 425 -14.08 -11.05 -28.38
CA VAL A 425 -13.05 -11.58 -29.29
C VAL A 425 -11.72 -11.72 -28.57
N LEU A 426 -11.38 -10.75 -27.72
CA LEU A 426 -10.15 -10.80 -26.92
C LEU A 426 -10.22 -11.90 -25.85
N TRP A 427 -11.39 -12.11 -25.24
CA TRP A 427 -11.64 -13.23 -24.35
C TRP A 427 -11.50 -14.58 -25.05
N GLN A 428 -11.96 -14.69 -26.31
CA GLN A 428 -11.74 -15.88 -27.11
C GLN A 428 -10.25 -16.09 -27.43
N GLN A 429 -9.50 -15.02 -27.75
CA GLN A 429 -8.05 -15.10 -27.98
C GLN A 429 -7.31 -15.56 -26.72
N LEU A 430 -7.62 -14.99 -25.55
CA LEU A 430 -7.10 -15.43 -24.27
C LEU A 430 -7.40 -16.92 -24.03
N ALA A 431 -8.63 -17.35 -24.29
CA ALA A 431 -9.03 -18.74 -24.11
C ALA A 431 -8.23 -19.70 -24.98
N ARG A 432 -8.03 -19.38 -26.26
CA ARG A 432 -7.18 -20.17 -27.17
C ARG A 432 -5.72 -20.19 -26.70
N PHE A 433 -5.18 -19.02 -26.37
CA PHE A 433 -3.81 -18.88 -25.88
C PHE A 433 -3.54 -19.74 -24.64
N VAL A 434 -4.47 -19.75 -23.68
CA VAL A 434 -4.38 -20.57 -22.46
C VAL A 434 -4.36 -22.07 -22.78
N LEU A 435 -5.18 -22.53 -23.73
CA LEU A 435 -5.22 -23.93 -24.17
C LEU A 435 -3.95 -24.32 -24.92
N ASP A 436 -3.42 -23.42 -25.76
CA ASP A 436 -2.18 -23.61 -26.51
C ASP A 436 -0.97 -23.71 -25.58
N LEU A 437 -0.97 -22.96 -24.47
CA LEU A 437 0.03 -23.06 -23.41
C LEU A 437 -0.05 -24.38 -22.62
N GLY A 438 -1.15 -25.14 -22.75
CA GLY A 438 -1.33 -26.42 -22.05
C GLY A 438 -2.24 -26.37 -20.82
N PHE A 439 -2.86 -25.23 -20.50
CA PHE A 439 -3.81 -25.17 -19.38
C PHE A 439 -5.19 -25.65 -19.83
N ARG A 440 -5.69 -26.73 -19.21
CA ARG A 440 -7.01 -27.32 -19.51
C ARG A 440 -8.05 -26.76 -18.54
N ILE A 441 -8.73 -25.70 -18.99
CA ILE A 441 -9.73 -24.98 -18.19
C ILE A 441 -11.09 -25.06 -18.90
N PRO A 442 -12.15 -25.64 -18.29
CA PRO A 442 -13.44 -25.86 -18.96
C PRO A 442 -14.09 -24.59 -19.53
N THR A 443 -13.97 -23.47 -18.81
CA THR A 443 -14.44 -22.15 -19.25
C THR A 443 -13.66 -21.65 -20.46
N ALA A 444 -12.35 -21.89 -20.54
CA ALA A 444 -11.54 -21.55 -21.71
C ALA A 444 -11.92 -22.41 -22.92
N GLU A 445 -12.12 -23.72 -22.75
CA GLU A 445 -12.58 -24.62 -23.82
C GLU A 445 -13.92 -24.16 -24.42
N LYS A 446 -14.86 -23.74 -23.56
CA LYS A 446 -16.14 -23.18 -24.00
C LYS A 446 -15.99 -21.82 -24.71
N LEU A 447 -15.07 -20.96 -24.26
CA LEU A 447 -14.86 -19.65 -24.89
C LEU A 447 -14.13 -19.78 -26.23
N ALA A 448 -13.18 -20.71 -26.35
CA ALA A 448 -12.38 -20.90 -27.56
C ALA A 448 -13.23 -21.30 -28.78
N THR A 449 -14.33 -22.02 -28.56
CA THR A 449 -15.25 -22.54 -29.59
C THR A 449 -16.37 -21.57 -30.01
N GLN A 450 -16.55 -20.43 -29.33
CA GLN A 450 -17.61 -19.47 -29.65
C GLN A 450 -17.33 -18.69 -30.94
N ASP A 451 -18.34 -18.36 -31.75
CA ASP A 451 -18.13 -17.44 -32.88
C ASP A 451 -18.26 -15.96 -32.46
N SER A 452 -17.28 -15.49 -31.67
CA SER A 452 -17.32 -14.14 -31.08
C SER A 452 -17.23 -13.03 -32.13
N ARG A 453 -16.49 -13.26 -33.23
CA ARG A 453 -16.37 -12.27 -34.32
C ARG A 453 -17.67 -12.09 -35.09
N SER A 454 -18.31 -13.19 -35.48
CA SER A 454 -19.61 -13.10 -36.18
C SER A 454 -20.69 -12.50 -35.30
N LYS A 455 -20.67 -12.80 -33.99
CA LYS A 455 -21.61 -12.18 -33.04
C LYS A 455 -21.42 -10.65 -32.94
N LEU A 456 -20.18 -10.17 -32.85
CA LEU A 456 -19.90 -8.73 -32.86
C LEU A 456 -20.26 -8.08 -34.20
N ALA A 457 -19.98 -8.74 -35.32
CA ALA A 457 -20.36 -8.27 -36.64
C ALA A 457 -21.89 -8.15 -36.77
N PHE A 458 -22.65 -9.11 -36.25
CA PHE A 458 -24.10 -9.07 -36.18
C PHE A 458 -24.60 -7.90 -35.31
N ASP A 459 -24.02 -7.70 -34.11
CA ASP A 459 -24.37 -6.59 -33.22
C ASP A 459 -24.08 -5.21 -33.85
N TYR A 460 -22.97 -5.10 -34.59
CA TYR A 460 -22.65 -3.91 -35.38
C TYR A 460 -23.69 -3.66 -36.46
N LEU A 461 -24.02 -4.68 -37.28
CA LEU A 461 -25.00 -4.56 -38.35
C LEU A 461 -26.38 -4.13 -37.82
N ARG A 462 -26.81 -4.68 -36.68
CA ARG A 462 -28.06 -4.30 -36.00
C ARG A 462 -28.07 -2.85 -35.53
N LYS A 463 -26.94 -2.33 -35.06
CA LYS A 463 -26.81 -0.92 -34.65
C LYS A 463 -26.74 0.02 -35.85
N ALA A 464 -26.03 -0.36 -36.90
CA ALA A 464 -25.89 0.42 -38.11
C ALA A 464 -27.20 0.47 -38.93
N ASN A 465 -28.00 -0.59 -38.87
CA ASN A 465 -29.27 -0.71 -39.61
C ASN A 465 -30.43 -1.03 -38.64
N PRO A 466 -30.90 -0.06 -37.84
CA PRO A 466 -31.83 -0.30 -36.74
C PRO A 466 -33.22 -0.77 -37.18
N THR A 467 -33.61 -0.51 -38.44
CA THR A 467 -34.88 -0.92 -39.04
C THR A 467 -34.86 -2.34 -39.58
N SER A 468 -33.69 -2.98 -39.66
CA SER A 468 -33.53 -4.35 -40.15
C SER A 468 -33.51 -5.34 -39.00
N SER A 469 -34.36 -6.36 -39.07
CA SER A 469 -34.50 -7.38 -38.02
C SER A 469 -33.64 -8.64 -38.25
N SER A 470 -33.12 -8.84 -39.46
CA SER A 470 -32.30 -10.00 -39.82
C SER A 470 -31.15 -9.62 -40.76
N PHE A 471 -30.03 -10.34 -40.64
CA PHE A 471 -28.85 -10.21 -41.50
C PHE A 471 -28.42 -11.60 -41.96
N SER A 472 -28.11 -11.74 -43.25
CA SER A 472 -27.62 -12.98 -43.84
C SER A 472 -26.20 -13.33 -43.36
N SER A 473 -25.83 -14.60 -43.45
CA SER A 473 -24.46 -15.06 -43.16
C SER A 473 -23.40 -14.35 -44.01
N VAL A 474 -23.73 -14.02 -45.26
CA VAL A 474 -22.84 -13.30 -46.19
C VAL A 474 -22.55 -11.89 -45.68
N GLN A 475 -23.57 -11.16 -45.20
CA GLN A 475 -23.38 -9.81 -44.64
C GLN A 475 -22.52 -9.84 -43.38
N ILE A 476 -22.75 -10.82 -42.51
CA ILE A 476 -21.94 -11.00 -41.29
C ILE A 476 -20.49 -11.30 -41.66
N GLN A 477 -20.26 -12.23 -42.59
CA GLN A 477 -18.91 -12.57 -43.04
C GLN A 477 -18.21 -11.41 -43.73
N ALA A 478 -18.92 -10.58 -44.51
CA ALA A 478 -18.34 -9.40 -45.14
C ALA A 478 -17.74 -8.43 -44.10
N VAL A 479 -18.45 -8.19 -42.98
CA VAL A 479 -17.95 -7.37 -41.87
C VAL A 479 -16.74 -8.01 -41.18
N VAL A 480 -16.79 -9.33 -40.94
CA VAL A 480 -15.67 -10.07 -40.33
C VAL A 480 -14.42 -10.03 -41.22
N LEU A 481 -14.58 -10.20 -42.53
CA LEU A 481 -13.48 -10.15 -43.49
C LEU A 481 -12.89 -8.74 -43.59
N ALA A 482 -13.73 -7.71 -43.70
CA ALA A 482 -13.28 -6.32 -43.74
C ALA A 482 -12.46 -5.94 -42.50
N SER A 483 -12.85 -6.41 -41.32
CA SER A 483 -12.11 -6.17 -40.07
C SER A 483 -10.82 -6.99 -39.92
N SER A 484 -10.67 -8.08 -40.69
CA SER A 484 -9.48 -8.93 -40.69
C SER A 484 -8.43 -8.50 -41.71
N GLN A 485 -8.75 -7.54 -42.60
CA GLN A 485 -7.85 -6.97 -43.61
C GLN A 485 -6.95 -5.85 -43.05
N THR A 486 -6.91 -5.65 -41.73
CA THR A 486 -5.95 -4.73 -41.11
C THR A 486 -4.54 -5.14 -41.49
N ALA A 487 -3.85 -4.24 -42.20
CA ALA A 487 -2.50 -4.43 -42.71
C ALA A 487 -1.62 -5.01 -41.61
N ILE A 488 -0.80 -6.01 -41.97
CA ILE A 488 0.33 -6.49 -41.18
C ILE A 488 1.11 -5.24 -40.79
N ARG A 489 0.92 -4.76 -39.56
CA ARG A 489 1.83 -3.76 -39.00
C ARG A 489 3.15 -4.50 -38.93
N ASN A 490 4.18 -3.95 -39.57
CA ASN A 490 5.55 -4.40 -39.30
C ASN A 490 5.69 -4.35 -37.78
N GLU A 491 5.81 -5.51 -37.15
CA GLU A 491 6.14 -5.63 -35.74
C GLU A 491 7.64 -5.32 -35.63
N ASP A 492 8.00 -4.09 -35.96
CA ASP A 492 9.29 -3.56 -35.57
C ASP A 492 9.27 -3.60 -34.04
N ILE A 493 10.16 -4.43 -33.48
CA ILE A 493 10.49 -4.37 -32.06
C ILE A 493 10.75 -2.89 -31.81
N PRO A 494 10.02 -2.23 -30.90
CA PRO A 494 10.25 -0.82 -30.62
C PRO A 494 11.76 -0.65 -30.44
N GLU A 495 12.38 0.18 -31.27
CA GLU A 495 13.74 0.64 -31.00
C GLU A 495 13.75 1.07 -29.53
N ASP A 496 14.81 0.72 -28.82
CA ASP A 496 14.95 0.98 -27.40
C ASP A 496 14.77 2.48 -27.18
N ASP A 497 13.53 2.90 -26.91
CA ASP A 497 13.17 4.28 -26.67
C ASP A 497 13.93 4.60 -25.39
N SER A 498 15.10 5.18 -25.59
CA SER A 498 16.11 5.51 -24.58
C SER A 498 15.64 6.72 -23.77
N ILE A 499 14.34 6.78 -23.52
CA ILE A 499 13.64 7.82 -22.82
C ILE A 499 13.59 7.40 -21.36
N HIS A 500 14.26 8.18 -20.54
CA HIS A 500 14.20 8.05 -19.10
C HIS A 500 12.75 8.15 -18.61
N LEU A 501 12.33 7.19 -17.81
CA LEU A 501 10.98 7.14 -17.27
C LEU A 501 10.91 7.87 -15.92
N GLY A 502 10.01 8.86 -15.85
CA GLY A 502 9.70 9.62 -14.62
C GLY A 502 9.27 8.71 -13.47
N SER A 503 9.62 9.08 -12.23
CA SER A 503 9.41 8.25 -11.03
C SER A 503 7.92 7.91 -10.80
N GLU A 504 7.01 8.80 -11.18
CA GLU A 504 5.56 8.63 -11.05
C GLU A 504 4.96 7.54 -11.96
N ARG A 505 5.72 7.08 -12.96
CA ARG A 505 5.36 5.99 -13.90
C ARG A 505 6.02 4.65 -13.56
N ARG A 506 6.96 4.62 -12.61
CA ARG A 506 7.73 3.41 -12.26
C ARG A 506 6.96 2.41 -11.40
N CYS A 507 5.79 2.79 -10.88
CA CYS A 507 4.96 1.90 -10.07
C CYS A 507 3.47 2.12 -10.27
N GLY A 508 2.68 1.11 -9.90
CA GLY A 508 1.23 1.17 -10.01
C GLY A 508 0.72 0.84 -11.40
N ARG A 509 -0.57 1.11 -11.63
CA ARG A 509 -1.21 0.84 -12.92
C ARG A 509 -0.58 1.72 -14.02
N PRO A 510 -0.32 1.18 -15.22
CA PRO A 510 0.24 1.96 -16.32
C PRO A 510 -0.65 3.13 -16.72
N PHE A 511 -0.02 4.16 -17.27
CA PHE A 511 -0.72 5.17 -18.05
C PHE A 511 -1.14 4.62 -19.42
N GLU A 512 -2.03 5.32 -20.11
CA GLU A 512 -2.58 4.85 -21.39
C GLU A 512 -1.50 4.64 -22.45
N ALA A 513 -0.54 5.56 -22.59
CA ALA A 513 0.57 5.38 -23.52
C ALA A 513 1.47 4.19 -23.12
N ASP A 514 1.82 4.09 -21.84
CA ASP A 514 2.65 2.98 -21.33
C ASP A 514 1.98 1.62 -21.59
N LEU A 515 0.65 1.53 -21.50
CA LEU A 515 -0.08 0.29 -21.78
C LEU A 515 -0.03 -0.08 -23.28
N ASP A 516 -0.09 0.91 -24.17
CA ASP A 516 0.04 0.67 -25.60
C ASP A 516 1.47 0.26 -25.98
N ASP A 517 2.47 0.72 -25.23
CA ASP A 517 3.86 0.26 -25.34
C ASP A 517 3.99 -1.17 -24.81
N ASP A 518 3.43 -1.46 -23.63
CA ASP A 518 3.43 -2.80 -23.03
C ASP A 518 2.90 -3.85 -24.03
N LYS A 519 1.85 -3.53 -24.81
CA LYS A 519 1.31 -4.42 -25.86
C LYS A 519 2.36 -4.85 -26.89
N ARG A 520 3.37 -4.02 -27.15
CA ARG A 520 4.41 -4.24 -28.17
C ARG A 520 5.60 -5.05 -27.66
N PHE A 521 5.94 -4.98 -26.37
CA PHE A 521 7.15 -5.63 -25.86
C PHE A 521 6.95 -6.57 -24.66
N LEU A 522 5.83 -6.53 -23.94
CA LEU A 522 5.61 -7.29 -22.69
C LEU A 522 5.33 -8.78 -22.97
N PHE A 523 6.38 -9.47 -23.42
CA PHE A 523 6.44 -10.88 -23.74
C PHE A 523 7.56 -11.52 -22.93
N ALA A 524 7.38 -12.77 -22.46
CA ALA A 524 8.36 -13.44 -21.61
C ALA A 524 9.80 -13.43 -22.17
N PRO A 525 10.04 -13.71 -23.47
CA PRO A 525 11.40 -13.67 -24.04
C PRO A 525 12.06 -12.29 -23.97
N ASN A 526 11.27 -11.22 -24.06
CA ASN A 526 11.78 -9.85 -23.99
C ASN A 526 12.01 -9.44 -22.53
N ILE A 527 11.09 -9.78 -21.63
CA ILE A 527 11.17 -9.49 -20.19
C ILE A 527 12.41 -10.11 -19.56
N TYR A 528 12.72 -11.37 -19.91
CA TYR A 528 13.85 -12.12 -19.35
C TYR A 528 15.04 -12.23 -20.32
N ARG A 529 15.13 -11.31 -21.27
CA ARG A 529 16.28 -11.21 -22.17
C ARG A 529 17.50 -10.76 -21.38
N ARG A 530 18.64 -11.42 -21.61
CA ARG A 530 19.94 -10.95 -21.12
C ARG A 530 20.37 -9.74 -21.97
N GLN A 531 20.19 -8.54 -21.42
CA GLN A 531 20.59 -7.27 -22.01
C GLN A 531 21.21 -6.39 -20.92
N GLU A 532 22.24 -5.63 -21.30
CA GLU A 532 22.81 -4.57 -20.46
C GLU A 532 21.75 -3.49 -20.25
N VAL A 533 21.57 -3.08 -19.00
CA VAL A 533 20.65 -2.00 -18.64
C VAL A 533 21.52 -0.79 -18.35
N ASP A 534 21.26 0.29 -19.06
CA ASP A 534 21.93 1.58 -18.94
C ASP A 534 20.96 2.69 -18.49
N ILE A 535 19.66 2.52 -18.73
CA ILE A 535 18.62 3.49 -18.37
C ILE A 535 17.38 2.88 -17.70
N VAL A 536 16.75 3.65 -16.82
CA VAL A 536 15.42 3.33 -16.25
C VAL A 536 14.33 3.71 -17.26
N ASN A 537 14.01 2.81 -18.20
CA ASN A 537 12.89 2.95 -19.13
C ASN A 537 11.71 2.03 -18.74
N LEU A 538 10.63 2.07 -19.53
CA LEU A 538 9.45 1.26 -19.29
C LEU A 538 9.75 -0.26 -19.30
N GLN A 539 10.61 -0.71 -20.21
CA GLN A 539 10.99 -2.12 -20.33
C GLN A 539 11.70 -2.60 -19.06
N PHE A 540 12.63 -1.80 -18.54
CA PHE A 540 13.30 -2.06 -17.27
C PHE A 540 12.30 -2.19 -16.12
N VAL A 541 11.35 -1.25 -15.97
CA VAL A 541 10.35 -1.28 -14.90
C VAL A 541 9.50 -2.54 -14.96
N ARG A 542 9.10 -2.99 -16.17
CA ARG A 542 8.35 -4.24 -16.33
C ARG A 542 9.18 -5.47 -16.02
N ARG A 543 10.45 -5.50 -16.45
CA ARG A 543 11.39 -6.56 -16.11
C ARG A 543 11.64 -6.66 -14.62
N ASP A 544 11.82 -5.53 -13.96
CA ASP A 544 11.99 -5.44 -12.51
C ASP A 544 10.75 -6.00 -11.79
N LEU A 545 9.55 -5.52 -12.15
CA LEU A 545 8.29 -6.02 -11.59
C LEU A 545 8.15 -7.54 -11.74
N PHE A 546 8.34 -8.07 -12.95
CA PHE A 546 8.20 -9.51 -13.22
C PHE A 546 9.24 -10.32 -12.45
N SER A 547 10.48 -9.83 -12.35
CA SER A 547 11.52 -10.47 -11.54
C SER A 547 11.17 -10.49 -10.05
N CYS A 548 10.51 -9.44 -9.55
CA CYS A 548 10.07 -9.34 -8.16
C CYS A 548 8.92 -10.29 -7.82
N ILE A 549 7.95 -10.48 -8.72
CA ILE A 549 6.75 -11.29 -8.45
C ILE A 549 6.83 -12.73 -8.96
N PHE A 550 7.68 -13.03 -9.95
CA PHE A 550 7.87 -14.37 -10.51
C PHE A 550 9.25 -14.98 -10.23
N GLY A 551 10.24 -14.15 -9.92
CA GLY A 551 11.63 -14.58 -9.71
C GLY A 551 12.49 -14.45 -10.98
N PRO A 552 13.81 -14.70 -10.86
CA PRO A 552 14.73 -14.60 -11.98
C PRO A 552 14.55 -15.77 -12.96
N LEU A 553 14.57 -15.46 -14.25
CA LEU A 553 14.63 -16.41 -15.36
C LEU A 553 15.54 -15.84 -16.45
N CYS A 554 16.09 -16.71 -17.31
CA CYS A 554 16.96 -16.29 -18.41
C CYS A 554 16.68 -17.11 -19.68
N PHE A 555 16.46 -16.42 -20.79
CA PHE A 555 16.41 -17.04 -22.12
C PHE A 555 17.74 -16.89 -22.85
N GLU A 556 18.24 -17.97 -23.43
CA GLU A 556 19.32 -17.96 -24.42
C GLU A 556 18.80 -18.31 -25.82
N VAL A 557 19.26 -17.54 -26.81
CA VAL A 557 18.99 -17.83 -28.23
C VAL A 557 20.06 -18.79 -28.73
N ARG A 558 19.66 -19.98 -29.20
CA ARG A 558 20.56 -20.83 -30.01
C ARG A 558 20.18 -20.69 -31.47
N ALA A 559 21.01 -19.96 -32.22
CA ALA A 559 20.99 -20.03 -33.67
C ALA A 559 21.70 -21.32 -34.12
N LYS A 560 20.94 -22.38 -34.43
CA LYS A 560 21.42 -23.45 -35.30
C LYS A 560 20.56 -23.45 -36.57
N HIS A 561 21.24 -23.39 -37.71
CA HIS A 561 20.73 -23.34 -39.08
C HIS A 561 19.20 -23.33 -39.28
N LYS A 562 18.69 -22.19 -39.77
CA LYS A 562 17.33 -21.95 -40.30
C LYS A 562 16.14 -22.12 -39.35
N THR A 563 16.31 -22.45 -38.07
CA THR A 563 15.21 -22.37 -37.07
C THR A 563 15.65 -21.60 -35.82
N HIS A 564 14.94 -20.52 -35.48
CA HIS A 564 15.13 -19.82 -34.21
C HIS A 564 14.54 -20.69 -33.09
N LYS A 565 15.38 -21.14 -32.15
CA LYS A 565 14.96 -21.88 -30.96
C LYS A 565 15.46 -21.18 -29.70
N LEU A 566 14.62 -21.12 -28.67
CA LEU A 566 14.97 -20.57 -27.37
C LEU A 566 15.25 -21.71 -26.37
N LEU A 567 16.31 -21.54 -25.58
CA LEU A 567 16.60 -22.37 -24.43
C LEU A 567 16.37 -21.60 -23.14
N LEU A 568 15.69 -22.25 -22.22
CA LEU A 568 15.49 -21.76 -20.87
C LEU A 568 16.58 -22.35 -19.97
N ILE A 569 17.31 -21.47 -19.28
CA ILE A 569 18.48 -21.85 -18.46
C ILE A 569 18.14 -21.71 -16.97
N PRO A 570 18.74 -22.55 -16.10
CA PRO A 570 18.52 -22.52 -14.65
C PRO A 570 18.63 -21.15 -14.00
#